data_AF-A0A1W1DDZ9-F1
#
_entry.id   AF-A0A1W1DDZ9-F1
#
_cell.length_a   1.000
_cell.length_b   1.000
_cell.length_c   1.000
_cell.angle_alpha   90.00
_cell.angle_beta   90.00
_cell.angle_gamma   90.00
#
_symmetry.space_group_name_H-M   'P 1'
#
loop_
_entity.id
_entity.type
_entity.pdbx_description
1 polymer ?
#
loop_
_entity_poly.entity_id
_entity_poly.type
_entity_poly.pdbx_seq_one_letter_code
_entity_poly.pdbx_strand_id
1 'polypeptide(L)'
;MLFTQARAFNQLNDQLSEFLPDAFKTLSLCAIKGNTATFVTHNQAVAFRAQKQHEMLLGVLKQLDALADIQEIVIKVDLKEY
;
A
#
# COMPACT_ATOMS: atom_id res chain seq x y z
N MET A 1 13.16 18.52 -2.43
CA MET A 1 12.67 17.67 -3.53
C MET A 1 11.59 16.68 -3.05
N LEU A 2 10.59 17.15 -2.27
CA LEU A 2 9.53 16.29 -1.70
C LEU A 2 8.34 16.07 -2.65
N PHE A 3 8.05 17.06 -3.51
CA PHE A 3 6.89 17.03 -4.41
C PHE A 3 6.97 15.93 -5.47
N THR A 4 8.17 15.62 -5.97
CA THR A 4 8.37 14.58 -6.99
C THR A 4 8.04 13.19 -6.43
N GLN A 5 8.37 12.97 -5.16
CA GLN A 5 8.15 11.69 -4.50
C GLN A 5 6.67 11.49 -4.13
N ALA A 6 6.02 12.52 -3.59
CA ALA A 6 4.58 12.49 -3.32
C ALA A 6 3.75 12.21 -4.59
N ARG A 7 4.15 12.79 -5.74
CA ARG A 7 3.49 12.54 -7.02
C ARG A 7 3.65 11.10 -7.49
N ALA A 8 4.85 10.52 -7.37
CA ALA A 8 5.09 9.13 -7.73
C ALA A 8 4.23 8.18 -6.88
N PHE A 9 4.14 8.42 -5.56
CA PHE A 9 3.26 7.62 -4.69
C PHE A 9 1.78 7.77 -5.03
N ASN A 10 1.32 8.97 -5.39
CA ASN A 10 -0.07 9.15 -5.85
C ASN A 10 -0.35 8.35 -7.13
N GLN A 11 0.56 8.34 -8.11
CA GLN A 11 0.41 7.55 -9.33
C GLN A 11 0.43 6.04 -9.08
N LEU A 12 1.24 5.58 -8.11
CA LEU A 12 1.24 4.19 -7.69
C LEU A 12 -0.04 3.82 -6.96
N ASN A 13 -0.55 4.69 -6.09
CA ASN A 13 -1.81 4.49 -5.38
C ASN A 13 -3.02 4.46 -6.31
N ASP A 14 -3.02 5.26 -7.36
CA ASP A 14 -4.06 5.27 -8.39
C ASP A 14 -4.11 3.92 -9.12
N GLN A 15 -2.96 3.46 -9.63
CA GLN A 15 -2.84 2.13 -10.26
C GLN A 15 -3.21 1.02 -9.28
N LEU A 16 -2.69 1.05 -8.05
CA LEU A 16 -3.02 0.08 -7.02
C LEU A 16 -4.52 0.04 -6.74
N SER A 17 -5.23 1.16 -6.79
CA SER A 17 -6.67 1.20 -6.56
C SER A 17 -7.48 0.47 -7.63
N GLU A 18 -6.93 0.29 -8.84
CA GLU A 18 -7.54 -0.52 -9.90
C GLU A 18 -7.37 -2.02 -9.66
N PHE A 19 -6.24 -2.44 -9.06
CA PHE A 19 -5.97 -3.85 -8.77
C PHE A 19 -6.41 -4.29 -7.37
N LEU A 20 -6.54 -3.34 -6.43
CA LEU A 20 -6.95 -3.62 -5.06
C LEU A 20 -8.46 -3.90 -5.00
N PRO A 21 -8.86 -4.95 -4.26
CA PRO A 21 -10.26 -5.18 -3.92
C PRO A 21 -10.89 -3.96 -3.24
N ASP A 22 -12.21 -3.80 -3.39
CA ASP A 22 -12.96 -2.71 -2.76
C ASP A 22 -12.74 -2.63 -1.24
N ALA A 23 -12.59 -3.80 -0.61
CA ALA A 23 -12.27 -3.95 0.82
C ALA A 23 -10.93 -3.31 1.25
N PHE A 24 -10.03 -3.04 0.30
CA PHE A 24 -8.69 -2.50 0.52
C PHE A 24 -8.48 -1.13 -0.14
N LYS A 25 -9.51 -0.51 -0.72
CA LYS A 25 -9.41 0.81 -1.36
C LYS A 25 -8.94 1.94 -0.43
N THR A 26 -9.04 1.73 0.88
CA THR A 26 -8.55 2.70 1.88
C THR A 26 -7.07 2.51 2.24
N LEU A 27 -6.40 1.49 1.68
CA LEU A 27 -4.95 1.33 1.79
C LEU A 27 -4.28 2.31 0.84
N SER A 28 -3.29 3.02 1.34
CA SER A 28 -2.43 3.87 0.54
C SER A 28 -0.98 3.54 0.83
N LEU A 29 -0.22 3.30 -0.23
CA LEU A 29 1.23 3.18 -0.19
C LEU A 29 1.82 4.53 0.23
N CYS A 30 2.56 4.51 1.34
CA CYS A 30 3.15 5.70 1.96
C CYS A 30 4.67 5.71 1.88
N ALA A 31 5.30 4.53 1.90
CA ALA A 31 6.75 4.42 1.75
C ALA A 31 7.13 3.11 1.08
N ILE A 32 8.24 3.14 0.34
CA ILE A 32 8.95 1.94 -0.10
C ILE A 32 10.38 2.08 0.43
N LYS A 33 10.87 1.05 1.11
CA LYS A 33 12.27 0.96 1.55
C LYS A 33 12.84 -0.37 1.10
N GLY A 34 13.72 -0.32 0.10
CA GLY A 34 14.25 -1.55 -0.53
C GLY A 34 13.10 -2.41 -1.05
N ASN A 35 13.05 -3.66 -0.59
CA ASN A 35 12.03 -4.65 -0.95
C ASN A 35 10.80 -4.64 -0.03
N THR A 36 10.63 -3.60 0.79
CA THR A 36 9.50 -3.48 1.74
C THR A 36 8.59 -2.32 1.38
N ALA A 37 7.32 -2.61 1.10
CA ALA A 37 6.27 -1.61 0.88
C ALA A 37 5.52 -1.34 2.18
N THR A 38 5.35 -0.06 2.54
CA THR A 38 4.59 0.37 3.72
C THR A 38 3.27 1.00 3.27
N PHE A 39 2.17 0.39 3.69
CA PHE A 39 0.82 0.89 3.50
C PHE A 39 0.28 1.50 4.77
N VAL A 40 -0.59 2.50 4.61
CA VAL A 40 -1.35 3.13 5.67
C VAL A 40 -2.83 3.08 5.36
N THR A 41 -3.65 2.93 6.40
CA THR A 41 -5.11 3.11 6.30
C THR A 41 -5.63 3.72 7.59
N HIS A 42 -6.72 4.48 7.49
CA HIS A 42 -7.45 5.00 8.65
C HIS A 42 -8.41 3.95 9.24
N ASN A 43 -8.61 2.81 8.57
CA ASN A 43 -9.54 1.78 9.00
C ASN A 43 -8.79 0.59 9.61
N GLN A 44 -8.91 0.41 10.93
CA GLN A 44 -8.24 -0.65 11.66
C GLN A 44 -8.67 -2.07 11.21
N ALA A 45 -9.94 -2.25 10.82
CA ALA A 45 -10.42 -3.53 10.31
C ALA A 45 -9.79 -3.86 8.95
N VAL A 46 -9.60 -2.85 8.09
CA VAL A 46 -8.89 -3.01 6.81
C VAL A 46 -7.43 -3.34 7.06
N ALA A 47 -6.76 -2.65 7.99
CA ALA A 47 -5.37 -2.95 8.33
C ALA A 47 -5.18 -4.39 8.83
N PHE A 48 -6.06 -4.85 9.71
CA PHE A 48 -6.01 -6.21 10.23
C PHE A 48 -6.25 -7.27 9.14
N ARG A 49 -7.22 -7.02 8.25
CA ARG A 49 -7.47 -7.91 7.10
C ARG A 49 -6.30 -7.91 6.13
N ALA A 50 -5.73 -6.76 5.85
CA ALA A 50 -4.57 -6.61 4.97
C ALA A 50 -3.37 -7.39 5.51
N GLN A 51 -3.14 -7.34 6.83
CA GLN A 51 -2.06 -8.10 7.47
C GLN A 51 -2.29 -9.61 7.34
N LYS A 52 -3.54 -10.06 7.50
CA LYS A 52 -3.90 -11.48 7.30
C LYS A 52 -3.82 -11.91 5.83
N GLN A 53 -4.08 -11.02 4.89
CA GLN A 53 -4.07 -11.27 3.45
C GLN A 53 -2.78 -10.74 2.79
N HIS A 54 -1.67 -10.77 3.54
CA HIS A 54 -0.37 -10.30 3.09
C HIS A 54 0.05 -10.92 1.74
N GLU A 55 -0.16 -12.23 1.56
CA GLU A 55 0.23 -12.93 0.33
C GLU A 55 -0.56 -12.45 -0.89
N MET A 56 -1.86 -12.20 -0.71
CA MET A 56 -2.73 -11.66 -1.76
C MET A 56 -2.26 -10.25 -2.18
N LEU A 57 -1.99 -9.38 -1.20
CA LEU A 57 -1.51 -8.02 -1.46
C LEU A 57 -0.15 -8.05 -2.16
N LEU A 58 0.71 -8.99 -1.81
CA LEU A 58 2.02 -9.17 -2.44
C LEU A 58 1.88 -9.65 -3.88
N GLY A 59 0.92 -10.54 -4.14
CA GLY A 59 0.53 -10.92 -5.50
C GLY A 59 0.05 -9.73 -6.33
N VAL A 60 -0.75 -8.83 -5.75
CA VAL A 60 -1.22 -7.60 -6.42
C VAL A 60 -0.06 -6.66 -6.72
N LEU A 61 0.84 -6.42 -5.75
CA LEU A 61 2.04 -5.60 -5.94
C LEU A 61 2.91 -6.11 -7.08
N LYS A 62 3.06 -7.43 -7.20
CA LYS A 62 3.83 -8.06 -8.28
C LYS A 62 3.26 -7.87 -9.68
N GLN A 63 1.99 -7.47 -9.80
CA GLN A 63 1.41 -7.11 -11.11
C GLN A 63 1.91 -5.74 -11.60
N LEU A 64 2.50 -4.93 -10.72
CA LEU A 64 3.07 -3.64 -11.05
C LEU A 64 4.58 -3.79 -11.16
N ASP A 65 5.16 -3.56 -12.34
CA ASP A 65 6.62 -3.62 -12.56
C ASP A 65 7.41 -2.78 -11.54
N ALA A 66 6.87 -1.61 -11.17
CA ALA A 66 7.48 -0.71 -10.20
C ALA A 66 7.56 -1.30 -8.78
N LEU A 67 6.76 -2.34 -8.47
CA LEU A 67 6.63 -2.96 -7.16
C LEU A 67 6.92 -4.47 -7.20
N ALA A 68 7.38 -5.01 -8.34
CA ALA A 68 7.63 -6.43 -8.54
C ALA A 68 8.72 -6.99 -7.62
N ASP A 69 9.69 -6.14 -7.25
CA ASP A 69 10.77 -6.48 -6.32
C ASP A 69 10.30 -6.50 -4.84
N ILE A 70 9.08 -6.07 -4.53
CA ILE A 70 8.60 -6.05 -3.15
C ILE A 70 8.38 -7.48 -2.64
N GLN A 71 9.03 -7.78 -1.51
CA GLN A 71 8.98 -9.07 -0.82
C GLN A 71 8.29 -8.97 0.55
N GLU A 72 8.18 -7.76 1.10
CA GLU A 72 7.50 -7.55 2.38
C GLU A 72 6.52 -6.39 2.32
N ILE A 73 5.42 -6.53 3.06
CA ILE A 73 4.37 -5.53 3.18
C ILE A 73 4.16 -5.22 4.65
N VAL A 74 4.32 -3.95 4.99
CA VAL A 74 4.04 -3.44 6.33
C VAL A 74 2.77 -2.60 6.25
N ILE A 75 1.77 -2.92 7.07
CA ILE A 75 0.52 -2.15 7.12
C ILE A 75 0.42 -1.45 8.47
N LYS A 76 0.31 -0.13 8.43
CA LYS A 76 0.13 0.73 9.59
C LYS A 76 -1.28 1.32 9.60
N VAL A 77 -1.84 1.50 10.78
CA VAL A 77 -3.06 2.28 10.96
C VAL A 77 -2.64 3.72 11.21
N ASP A 78 -3.04 4.63 10.32
CA ASP A 78 -2.88 6.06 10.56
C ASP A 78 -3.99 6.47 11.53
N LEU A 79 -3.70 6.38 12.82
CA LEU A 79 -4.53 6.92 13.87
C LEU A 79 -4.34 8.44 13.86
N LYS A 80 -4.97 9.13 12.92
CA LYS A 80 -5.27 10.55 13.15
C LYS A 80 -6.35 10.60 14.24
N GLU A 81 -5.89 10.65 15.49
CA GLU A 81 -6.69 11.22 16.57
C GLU A 81 -6.98 12.67 16.17
N TYR A 82 -8.25 12.96 15.88
CA TYR A 82 -8.75 14.30 15.61
C TYR A 82 -9.68 14.70 16.76
#